data_AF-A0A0F9A5H4-F1
#
_entry.id   AF-A0A0F9A5H4-F1
#
_cell.length_a   1.000
_cell.length_b   1.000
_cell.length_c   1.000
_cell.angle_alpha   90.00
_cell.angle_beta   90.00
_cell.angle_gamma   90.00
#
_symmetry.space_group_name_H-M   'P 1'
#
loop_
_entity.id
_entity.type
_entity.pdbx_description
1 polymer ?
#
loop_
_entity_poly.entity_id
_entity_poly.type
_entity_poly.pdbx_seq_one_letter_code
_entity_poly.pdbx_strand_id
1 'polypeptide(L)'
;VRPMSELSETIAREQIRLAVLAVPAGAAQKVADAVCRAGIKGILNFAPARLHVPEGVTVRPVDMAGKLQELNYFINANADDSKKD
;
A
#
# COMPACT_ATOMS: atom_id res chain seq x y z
N VAL A 1 15.28 6.63 -7.09
CA VAL A 1 15.22 6.77 -5.61
C VAL A 1 15.61 8.20 -5.25
N ARG A 2 14.84 8.91 -4.43
CA ARG A 2 15.06 10.33 -4.03
C ARG A 2 14.87 10.48 -2.52
N PRO A 3 15.49 11.48 -1.87
CA PRO A 3 15.35 11.69 -0.43
C PRO A 3 13.95 12.20 -0.06
N MET A 4 13.50 11.88 1.17
CA MET A 4 12.18 12.31 1.67
C MET A 4 12.03 13.83 1.78
N SER A 5 13.13 14.57 1.85
CA SER A 5 13.13 16.04 1.84
C SER A 5 12.58 16.62 0.53
N GLU A 6 12.69 15.90 -0.59
CA GLU A 6 12.21 16.33 -1.90
C GLU A 6 10.76 15.90 -2.18
N LEU A 7 10.10 15.22 -1.24
CA LEU A 7 8.80 14.59 -1.45
C LEU A 7 7.72 15.59 -1.91
N SER A 8 7.55 16.70 -1.17
CA SER A 8 6.51 17.68 -1.47
C SER A 8 6.72 18.37 -2.82
N GLU A 9 7.96 18.77 -3.12
CA GLU A 9 8.30 19.40 -4.40
C GLU A 9 8.04 18.44 -5.56
N THR A 10 8.41 17.17 -5.39
CA THR A 10 8.20 16.13 -6.40
C THR A 10 6.73 15.91 -6.68
N ILE A 11 5.92 15.74 -5.63
CA ILE A 11 4.47 15.53 -5.76
C ILE A 11 3.82 16.72 -6.47
N ALA A 12 4.20 17.95 -6.11
CA ALA A 12 3.67 19.14 -6.75
C ALA A 12 4.11 19.27 -8.22
N ARG A 13 5.40 19.11 -8.51
CA ARG A 13 5.94 19.27 -9.88
C ARG A 13 5.40 18.22 -10.84
N GLU A 14 5.26 16.98 -10.37
CA GLU A 14 4.83 15.84 -11.18
C GLU A 14 3.31 15.59 -11.08
N GLN A 15 2.58 16.43 -10.34
CA GLN A 15 1.13 16.35 -10.17
C GLN A 15 0.67 14.97 -9.68
N ILE A 16 1.43 14.38 -8.75
CA ILE A 16 1.18 13.03 -8.24
C ILE A 16 -0.08 13.05 -7.39
N ARG A 17 -0.97 12.09 -7.63
CA ARG A 17 -2.27 11.97 -6.94
C ARG A 17 -2.40 10.74 -6.05
N LEU A 18 -1.56 9.73 -6.27
CA LEU A 18 -1.58 8.43 -5.60
C LEU A 18 -0.21 8.11 -4.99
N ALA A 19 -0.20 7.52 -3.80
CA ALA A 19 1.01 7.03 -3.14
C ALA A 19 0.88 5.56 -2.76
N VAL A 20 1.98 4.82 -2.83
CA VAL A 20 2.10 3.47 -2.27
C VAL A 20 2.97 3.55 -1.01
N LEU A 21 2.45 3.09 0.12
CA LEU A 21 3.17 3.08 1.40
C LEU A 21 3.66 1.66 1.69
N ALA A 22 4.95 1.43 1.52
CA ALA A 22 5.65 0.16 1.80
C ALA A 22 6.76 0.38 2.84
N VAL A 23 6.37 0.93 4.00
CA VAL A 23 7.29 1.26 5.11
C VAL A 23 6.95 0.43 6.36
N PRO A 24 7.88 0.31 7.33
CA PRO A 24 7.57 -0.32 8.61
C PRO A 24 6.42 0.37 9.34
N ALA A 25 5.68 -0.38 10.17
CA ALA A 25 4.49 0.12 10.89
C ALA A 25 4.75 1.43 11.65
N GLY A 26 5.87 1.52 12.38
CA GLY A 26 6.23 2.70 13.16
C GLY A 26 6.46 3.98 12.34
N ALA A 27 6.73 3.86 11.04
CA ALA A 27 6.91 5.00 10.14
C ALA A 27 5.65 5.33 9.32
N ALA A 28 4.67 4.42 9.28
CA ALA A 28 3.55 4.47 8.34
C ALA A 28 2.71 5.75 8.48
N GLN A 29 2.33 6.11 9.70
CA GLN A 29 1.52 7.32 9.94
C GLN A 29 2.28 8.60 9.56
N LYS A 30 3.55 8.72 9.97
CA LYS A 30 4.37 9.89 9.66
C LYS A 30 4.52 10.10 8.15
N VAL A 31 4.68 9.01 7.38
CA VAL A 31 4.77 9.05 5.92
C VAL A 31 3.40 9.38 5.30
N ALA A 32 2.32 8.80 5.81
CA ALA A 32 0.95 9.11 5.38
C ALA A 32 0.65 10.60 5.53
N ASP A 33 0.96 11.18 6.68
CA ASP A 33 0.78 12.61 6.94
C ASP A 33 1.58 13.47 5.94
N ALA A 34 2.82 13.06 5.64
CA ALA A 34 3.69 13.79 4.72
C ALA A 34 3.13 13.79 3.29
N VAL A 35 2.69 12.63 2.78
CA VAL A 35 2.10 12.55 1.43
C VAL A 35 0.75 13.25 1.36
N CYS A 36 -0.08 13.19 2.41
CA CYS A 36 -1.34 13.91 2.48
C CYS A 36 -1.14 15.43 2.47
N ARG A 37 -0.19 15.96 3.26
CA ARG A 37 0.17 17.38 3.25
C ARG A 37 0.69 17.85 1.88
N ALA A 38 1.36 16.96 1.14
CA ALA A 38 1.83 17.24 -0.20
C ALA A 38 0.74 17.19 -1.29
N GLY A 39 -0.51 16.82 -0.94
CA GLY A 39 -1.66 16.87 -1.86
C GLY A 39 -2.10 15.53 -2.43
N ILE A 40 -1.52 14.40 -1.98
CA ILE A 40 -1.99 13.06 -2.37
C ILE A 40 -3.43 12.84 -1.92
N LYS A 41 -4.21 12.18 -2.77
CA LYS A 41 -5.63 11.89 -2.53
C LYS A 41 -5.96 10.41 -2.42
N GLY A 42 -5.03 9.53 -2.81
CA GLY A 42 -5.18 8.10 -2.64
C GLY A 42 -3.90 7.45 -2.12
N ILE A 43 -4.04 6.56 -1.15
CA ILE A 43 -2.95 5.79 -0.58
C ILE A 43 -3.26 4.30 -0.73
N LEU A 44 -2.36 3.57 -1.37
CA LEU A 44 -2.33 2.11 -1.31
C LEU A 44 -1.37 1.70 -0.19
N ASN A 45 -1.91 1.16 0.90
CA ASN A 45 -1.17 0.92 2.13
C ASN A 45 -0.77 -0.56 2.26
N PHE A 46 0.53 -0.82 2.06
CA PHE A 46 1.15 -2.13 2.34
C PHE A 46 1.75 -2.18 3.74
N ALA A 47 1.84 -1.06 4.45
CA ALA A 47 2.34 -1.06 5.82
C ALA A 47 1.33 -1.78 6.73
N PRO A 48 1.79 -2.60 7.71
CA PRO A 48 0.93 -3.30 8.65
C PRO A 48 0.46 -2.35 9.76
N ALA A 49 -0.18 -1.25 9.37
CA ALA A 49 -0.67 -0.20 10.24
C ALA A 49 -1.97 0.38 9.68
N ARG A 50 -2.91 0.69 10.57
CA ARG A 50 -4.09 1.48 10.22
C ARG A 50 -3.69 2.95 10.18
N LEU A 51 -3.95 3.60 9.06
CA LEU A 51 -3.63 5.01 8.85
C LEU A 51 -4.84 5.89 9.19
N HIS A 52 -4.59 7.01 9.86
CA HIS A 52 -5.54 8.10 9.98
C HIS A 52 -5.19 9.15 8.93
N VAL A 53 -6.16 9.56 8.12
CA VAL A 53 -5.93 10.54 7.05
C VAL A 53 -7.02 11.61 7.07
N PRO A 54 -6.76 12.81 6.53
CA PRO A 54 -7.77 13.85 6.38
C PRO A 54 -8.95 13.40 5.50
N GLU A 55 -10.08 14.08 5.66
CA GLU A 55 -11.24 13.90 4.77
C GLU A 55 -10.87 14.15 3.30
N GLY A 56 -11.44 13.34 2.40
CA GLY A 56 -11.14 13.40 0.97
C GLY A 56 -9.85 12.69 0.54
N VAL A 57 -9.16 11.98 1.45
CA VAL A 57 -8.08 11.04 1.10
C VAL A 57 -8.55 9.60 1.28
N THR A 58 -8.48 8.81 0.21
CA THR A 58 -8.87 7.40 0.24
C THR A 58 -7.67 6.52 0.57
N VAL A 59 -7.82 5.61 1.54
CA VAL A 59 -6.81 4.60 1.86
C VAL A 59 -7.32 3.22 1.49
N ARG A 60 -6.51 2.44 0.77
CA ARG A 60 -6.77 1.04 0.46
C ARG A 60 -5.68 0.18 1.10
N PRO A 61 -5.98 -0.55 2.19
CA PRO A 61 -5.02 -1.49 2.76
C PRO A 61 -4.85 -2.69 1.82
N VAL A 62 -3.65 -3.25 1.82
CA VAL A 62 -3.29 -4.43 1.05
C VAL A 62 -2.86 -5.54 2.00
N ASP A 63 -3.66 -6.59 2.10
CA ASP A 63 -3.32 -7.79 2.85
C ASP A 63 -2.55 -8.78 1.96
N MET A 64 -1.22 -8.68 1.99
CA MET A 64 -0.35 -9.58 1.23
C MET A 64 -0.33 -11.00 1.79
N ALA A 65 -0.50 -11.17 3.11
CA ALA A 65 -0.51 -12.49 3.73
C ALA A 65 -1.73 -13.28 3.29
N GLY A 66 -2.92 -12.66 3.32
CA GLY A 66 -4.14 -13.26 2.80
C GLY A 66 -4.04 -13.61 1.31
N LYS A 67 -3.40 -12.76 0.50
CA LYS A 67 -3.20 -13.04 -0.94
C LYS A 67 -2.25 -14.20 -1.22
N LEU A 68 -1.19 -14.35 -0.42
CA LEU A 68 -0.30 -15.51 -0.51
C LEU A 68 -0.99 -16.80 -0.05
N GLN A 69 -1.82 -16.74 1.00
CA GLN A 69 -2.61 -17.88 1.43
C GLN A 69 -3.62 -18.32 0.36
N GLU A 70 -4.31 -17.35 -0.27
CA GLU A 70 -5.21 -17.58 -1.41
C GLU A 70 -4.46 -18.27 -2.56
N LEU A 71 -3.27 -17.78 -2.93
CA LEU A 71 -2.44 -18.39 -3.95
C LEU A 71 -2.03 -19.83 -3.58
N ASN A 72 -1.61 -20.08 -2.34
CA ASN A 72 -1.25 -21.41 -1.87
C ASN A 72 -2.44 -22.38 -1.93
N TYR A 73 -3.64 -21.91 -1.58
CA TYR A 73 -4.85 -22.72 -1.73
C TYR A 73 -5.06 -23.14 -3.19
N PHE A 74 -4.96 -22.23 -4.15
CA PHE A 74 -5.15 -22.57 -5.57
C PHE A 74 -4.10 -23.53 -6.10
N ILE A 75 -2.84 -23.41 -5.67
CA ILE A 75 -1.79 -24.37 -6.06
C ILE A 75 -2.12 -25.78 -5.55
N ASN A 76 -2.60 -25.90 -4.31
CA ASN A 76 -2.92 -27.19 -3.71
C ASN A 76 -4.26 -27.77 -4.22
N ALA A 77 -5.28 -26.93 -4.44
CA ALA A 77 -6.57 -27.36 -4.97
C ALA A 77 -6.45 -27.95 -6.39
N ASN A 78 -5.59 -27.38 -7.24
CA ASN A 78 -5.32 -27.93 -8.58
C ASN A 78 -4.49 -29.23 -8.53
N ALA A 79 -3.76 -29.49 -7.43
CA ALA A 79 -2.99 -30.72 -7.23
C ALA A 79 -3.85 -31.91 -6.73
N ASP A 80 -5.01 -31.65 -6.13
CA ASP A 80 -5.95 -32.70 -5.68
C ASP A 80 -6.87 -33.19 -6.79
N ASP A 81 -7.18 -32.36 -7.79
CA ASP A 81 -8.00 -32.76 -8.95
C ASP A 81 -7.24 -33.67 -9.94
N SER A 82 -5.91 -33.73 -9.85
CA SER A 82 -5.05 -34.58 -10.69
C SER A 82 -4.78 -35.98 -10.11
N LYS A 83 -5.43 -36.35 -8.99
CA LYS A 83 -5.34 -37.69 -8.37
C LYS A 83 -6.62 -38.53 -8.52
N LYS A 84 -7.54 -38.13 -9.39
CA LYS A 84 -8.83 -38.82 -9.59
C LYS A 84 -8.93 -39.70 -10.84
N ASP A 85 -7.83 -39.89 -11.56
CA ASP A 85 -7.71 -40.84 -12.67
C ASP A 85 -7.18 -42.21 -12.21
#